data_AF-A0A392TSH1-F1
#
_entry.id   AF-A0A392TSH1-F1
#
_cell.length_a   1.000
_cell.length_b   1.000
_cell.length_c   1.000
_cell.angle_alpha   90.00
_cell.angle_beta   90.00
_cell.angle_gamma   90.00
#
_symmetry.space_group_name_H-M   'P 1'
#
loop_
_entity.id
_entity.type
_entity.pdbx_description
1 polymer ?
#
loop_
_entity_poly.entity_id
_entity_poly.type
_entity_poly.pdbx_seq_one_letter_code
_entity_poly.pdbx_strand_id
1 'polypeptide(L)' 'MRGVLIQNKCVEALKGEAQKPASLFAAEKSEMNDKALSAIILCLGDKVLREVAKEKTVVAMWTKLDSLYMTKSLA' A
#
# COMPACT_ATOMS: atom_id res chain seq x y z
N MET A 1 -0.85 -6.26 7.91
CA MET A 1 -1.61 -5.54 6.84
C MET A 1 -1.69 -6.24 5.49
N ARG A 2 -0.71 -7.06 5.06
CA ARG A 2 -0.72 -7.69 3.74
C ARG A 2 -2.00 -8.51 3.45
N GLY A 3 -2.58 -9.13 4.48
CA GLY A 3 -3.86 -9.86 4.38
C GLY A 3 -5.06 -9.00 3.94
N VAL A 4 -5.14 -7.73 4.36
CA VAL A 4 -6.23 -6.83 3.97
C VAL A 4 -6.14 -6.49 2.48
N LEU A 5 -4.93 -6.29 1.96
CA LEU A 5 -4.70 -6.02 0.54
C LEU A 5 -4.99 -7.26 -0.33
N ILE A 6 -4.71 -8.46 0.18
CA ILE A 6 -5.07 -9.72 -0.49
C ILE A 6 -6.59 -9.87 -0.54
N GLN A 7 -7.30 -9.60 0.57
CA GLN A 7 -8.76 -9.65 0.63
C GLN A 7 -9.42 -8.66 -0.34
N ASN A 8 -8.87 -7.45 -0.46
CA ASN A 8 -9.35 -6.43 -1.39
C ASN A 8 -8.86 -6.63 -2.85
N LYS A 9 -8.15 -7.73 -3.15
CA LYS A 9 -7.52 -8.00 -4.46
C LYS A 9 -6.60 -6.88 -4.97
N CYS A 10 -6.00 -6.12 -4.04
CA CYS A 10 -5.13 -4.98 -4.36
C CYS A 10 -3.66 -5.25 -4.01
N VAL A 11 -3.27 -6.49 -3.70
CA VAL A 11 -1.89 -6.85 -3.36
C VAL A 11 -0.91 -6.56 -4.51
N GLU A 12 -1.38 -6.63 -5.76
CA GLU A 12 -0.60 -6.30 -6.95
C GLU A 12 -0.28 -4.79 -7.05
N ALA A 13 -1.00 -3.93 -6.31
CA ALA A 13 -0.67 -2.51 -6.19
C ALA A 13 0.70 -2.27 -5.53
N LEU A 14 1.15 -3.21 -4.70
CA LEU A 14 2.45 -3.14 -4.01
C LEU A 14 3.65 -3.42 -4.92
N LYS A 15 3.44 -4.10 -6.06
CA LYS A 15 4.53 -4.49 -6.97
C LYS A 15 5.07 -3.32 -7.82
N GLY A 16 4.41 -2.16 -7.79
CA GLY A 16 4.76 -1.00 -8.61
C GLY A 16 4.35 -1.16 -10.08
N GLU A 17 4.24 -0.05 -10.81
CA GLU A 17 3.67 -0.02 -12.16
C GLU A 17 4.39 -0.92 -13.17
N ALA A 18 5.71 -1.12 -13.00
CA ALA A 18 6.56 -1.91 -13.88
C ALA A 18 6.35 -3.43 -13.77
N GLN A 19 5.79 -3.92 -12.66
CA GLN A 19 5.53 -5.36 -12.43
C GLN A 19 4.03 -5.71 -12.47
N LYS A 20 3.14 -4.71 -12.64
CA LYS A 20 1.72 -4.97 -12.82
C LYS A 20 1.48 -5.60 -14.20
N PRO A 21 0.53 -6.55 -14.33
CA PRO A 21 0.16 -7.13 -15.62
C PRO A 21 -0.08 -6.03 -16.66
N ALA A 22 0.58 -6.13 -17.81
CA ALA A 22 0.35 -5.24 -18.95
C ALA A 22 -1.08 -5.36 -19.51
N SER A 23 -1.79 -6.43 -19.13
CA SER A 23 -3.20 -6.68 -19.47
C SER A 23 -4.20 -5.78 -18.75
N LEU A 24 -3.80 -5.04 -17.71
CA LEU A 24 -4.69 -4.13 -16.99
C LEU A 24 -4.70 -2.75 -17.64
N PHE A 25 -5.89 -2.20 -17.86
CA PHE A 25 -6.04 -0.82 -18.33
C PHE A 25 -5.49 0.17 -17.30
N ALA A 26 -4.97 1.31 -17.76
CA ALA A 26 -4.45 2.37 -16.89
C ALA A 26 -5.47 2.80 -15.80
N ALA A 27 -6.76 2.83 -16.16
CA ALA A 27 -7.86 3.10 -15.23
C ALA A 27 -7.98 2.02 -14.13
N GLU A 28 -7.92 0.74 -14.49
CA GLU A 28 -7.96 -0.37 -13.52
C GLU A 28 -6.73 -0.36 -12.61
N LYS A 29 -5.55 0.01 -13.15
CA LYS A 29 -4.32 0.16 -12.37
C LYS A 29 -4.43 1.29 -11.35
N SER A 30 -5.06 2.41 -11.73
CA SER A 30 -5.33 3.54 -10.85
C SER A 30 -6.34 3.17 -9.77
N GLU A 31 -7.48 2.57 -10.15
CA GLU A 31 -8.51 2.16 -9.20
C GLU A 31 -7.97 1.18 -8.15
N MET A 32 -7.12 0.23 -8.58
CA MET A 32 -6.46 -0.70 -7.68
C MET A 32 -5.47 -0.01 -6.72
N ASN A 33 -4.77 1.03 -7.20
CA ASN A 33 -3.91 1.83 -6.33
C ASN A 33 -4.74 2.59 -5.30
N ASP A 34 -5.83 3.24 -5.72
CA ASP A 34 -6.69 4.00 -4.82
C ASP A 34 -7.32 3.09 -3.76
N LYS A 35 -7.83 1.92 -4.16
CA LYS A 35 -8.34 0.90 -3.22
C LYS A 35 -7.27 0.42 -2.24
N ALA A 36 -6.04 0.19 -2.69
CA ALA A 36 -4.94 -0.18 -1.80
C ALA A 36 -4.63 0.93 -0.80
N LEU A 37 -4.57 2.18 -1.26
CA LEU A 37 -4.32 3.37 -0.44
C LEU A 37 -5.41 3.55 0.62
N SER A 38 -6.68 3.48 0.22
CA SER A 38 -7.82 3.56 1.14
C SER A 38 -7.82 2.42 2.15
N ALA A 39 -7.54 1.19 1.73
CA ALA A 39 -7.47 0.04 2.64
C ALA A 39 -6.33 0.17 3.66
N ILE A 40 -5.16 0.66 3.23
CA ILE A 40 -4.04 0.97 4.12
C ILE A 40 -4.45 2.04 5.12
N ILE A 41 -4.95 3.19 4.65
CA ILE A 41 -5.38 4.30 5.51
C ILE A 41 -6.43 3.85 6.54
N LEU A 42 -7.44 3.09 6.11
CA LEU A 42 -8.51 2.61 6.99
C LEU A 42 -7.99 1.65 8.08
N CYS A 43 -6.92 0.92 7.80
CA CYS A 43 -6.31 -0.02 8.74
C CYS A 43 -5.25 0.62 9.65
N LEU A 44 -4.96 1.91 9.48
CA LEU A 44 -3.94 2.63 10.23
C LEU A 44 -4.56 3.58 11.26
N GLY A 45 -3.98 3.62 12.45
CA GLY A 45 -4.33 4.62 13.46
C GLY A 45 -3.72 5.99 13.16
N ASP A 46 -4.29 7.05 13.74
CA ASP A 46 -3.93 8.47 13.47
C ASP A 46 -2.43 8.78 13.56
N LYS A 47 -1.72 8.18 14.52
CA LYS A 47 -0.27 8.36 14.68
C LYS A 47 0.49 7.85 13.46
N VAL A 48 0.12 6.68 12.95
CA VAL A 48 0.78 6.08 11.79
C VAL A 48 0.39 6.82 10.53
N LEU A 49 -0.89 7.20 10.42
CA LEU A 49 -1.39 8.00 9.31
C LEU A 49 -0.55 9.26 9.10
N ARG A 50 -0.22 9.98 10.17
CA ARG A 50 0.58 11.22 10.09
C ARG A 50 1.99 10.99 9.56
N GLU A 51 2.59 9.84 9.86
CA GLU A 51 3.93 9.46 9.40
C GLU A 51 3.95 9.06 7.92
N VAL A 52 2.89 8.39 7.46
CA VAL A 52 2.78 7.90 6.07
C VAL A 52 1.99 8.83 5.13
N ALA A 53 1.28 9.83 5.65
CA ALA A 53 0.50 10.80 4.86
C ALA A 53 1.34 11.67 3.91
N LYS A 54 2.65 11.74 4.13
CA LYS A 54 3.59 12.44 3.23
C LYS A 54 3.84 11.67 1.94
N GLU A 55 3.52 10.37 1.92
CA GLU A 55 3.76 9.50 0.77
C GLU A 55 2.55 9.53 -0.19
N LYS A 56 2.82 9.80 -1.47
CA LYS A 56 1.77 9.93 -2.51
C LYS A 56 1.48 8.62 -3.27
N THR A 57 2.31 7.59 -3.08
CA THR A 57 2.17 6.32 -3.80
C THR A 57 1.99 5.17 -2.84
N VAL A 58 1.17 4.18 -3.22
CA VAL A 58 0.94 2.95 -2.46
C VAL A 58 2.25 2.26 -2.11
N VAL A 59 3.19 2.22 -3.05
CA VAL A 59 4.51 1.59 -2.85
C VAL A 59 5.31 2.36 -1.80
N ALA A 60 5.43 3.68 -1.90
CA ALA A 60 6.20 4.47 -0.92
C ALA A 60 5.56 4.41 0.48
N MET A 61 4.22 4.50 0.54
CA MET A 61 3.47 4.38 1.79
C MET A 61 3.69 3.01 2.43
N TRP A 62 3.66 1.94 1.64
CA TRP A 62 3.92 0.57 2.11
C TRP A 62 5.37 0.38 2.55
N THR A 63 6.35 0.80 1.75
CA THR A 63 7.78 0.70 2.09
C THR A 63 8.12 1.47 3.37
N LYS A 64 7.52 2.65 3.57
CA LYS A 64 7.71 3.42 4.80
C LYS A 64 7.09 2.74 6.00
N LEU A 65 5.91 2.16 5.82
CA LEU A 65 5.26 1.42 6.87
C LEU A 65 6.03 0.15 7.24
N ASP A 66 6.55 -0.56 6.24
CA ASP A 66 7.45 -1.70 6.41
C ASP A 66 8.72 -1.24 7.16
N SER A 67 9.32 -0.11 6.78
CA SER A 67 10.45 0.46 7.52
C SER A 67 10.11 0.80 8.98
N LEU A 68 8.99 1.45 9.26
CA LEU A 68 8.60 1.85 10.62
C LEU A 68 8.31 0.66 11.54
N TYR A 69 7.77 -0.43 11.01
CA TYR A 69 7.24 -1.55 11.80
C TYR A 69 8.00 -2.88 11.64
N MET A 70 8.76 -3.09 10.57
CA MET A 70 9.62 -4.28 10.38
C MET A 70 11.07 -4.04 10.81
N THR A 71 11.58 -2.81 10.84
CA THR A 71 12.94 -2.55 11.40
C THR A 71 12.98 -2.57 12.93
N LYS A 72 11.82 -2.59 13.59
CA LYS A 72 11.73 -3.01 14.98
C LYS A 72 11.70 -4.53 15.02
N SER A 73 12.86 -5.13 14.75
CA SER A 73 13.16 -6.43 15.34
C SER A 73 12.81 -6.32 16.82
N LEU A 74 11.88 -7.17 17.24
CA LEU A 74 11.50 -7.39 18.62
C LEU A 74 12.80 -7.77 19.36
N ALA A 75 13.41 -6.80 20.02
CA ALA A 75 14.45 -7.00 21.02
C ALA A 75 13.78 -7.02 22.39
#